data_AF-A0A7R9WT01-F1
#
_entry.id   AF-A0A7R9WT01-F1
#
_cell.length_a   1.000
_cell.length_b   1.000
_cell.length_c   1.000
_cell.angle_alpha   90.00
_cell.angle_beta   90.00
_cell.angle_gamma   90.00
#
_symmetry.space_group_name_H-M   'P 1'
#
loop_
_entity.id
_entity.type
_entity.pdbx_description
1 polymer ?
#
loop_
_entity_poly.entity_id
_entity_poly.type
_entity_poly.pdbx_seq_one_letter_code
_entity_poly.pdbx_strand_id
1 'polypeptide(L)'
;VPYSTSVGFQMDYSSMLSNLLFNNPQGALDLAKGLVNAEGGPLIDIQQTAEAFLSSNRVQETTAFLLEALKDNKSEHAYLQTKLLEINLIGGAPQVADAIMQQGILTQYDRPHIAKLCER
;
A
#
# COMPACT_ATOMS: atom_id res chain seq x y z
N VAL A 1 28.55 -14.09 -17.21
CA VAL A 1 27.43 -13.12 -17.30
C VAL A 1 26.60 -13.40 -18.54
N PRO A 2 25.44 -14.08 -18.42
CA PRO A 2 24.45 -14.10 -19.50
C PRO A 2 23.04 -13.72 -19.00
N TYR A 3 22.59 -12.57 -19.46
CA TYR A 3 21.24 -12.19 -19.94
C TYR A 3 19.98 -12.85 -19.34
N SER A 4 19.17 -11.99 -18.72
CA SER A 4 17.72 -11.90 -18.89
C SER A 4 16.95 -13.21 -18.84
N THR A 5 17.10 -13.95 -17.75
CA THR A 5 16.14 -15.01 -17.46
C THR A 5 14.84 -14.36 -16.97
N SER A 6 13.77 -14.69 -17.68
CA SER A 6 12.39 -14.36 -17.38
C SER A 6 12.02 -12.92 -17.67
N VAL A 7 11.82 -12.64 -18.97
CA VAL A 7 10.59 -11.99 -19.50
C VAL A 7 9.56 -11.71 -18.39
N GLY A 8 9.79 -10.60 -17.70
CA GLY A 8 8.91 -10.01 -16.70
C GLY A 8 7.70 -9.42 -17.40
N PHE A 9 6.94 -10.28 -18.07
CA PHE A 9 5.56 -10.04 -18.48
C PHE A 9 4.66 -9.99 -17.24
N GLN A 10 5.14 -9.41 -16.13
CA GLN A 10 4.26 -8.64 -15.28
C GLN A 10 3.81 -7.51 -16.19
N MET A 11 2.69 -7.72 -16.89
CA MET A 11 1.98 -6.70 -17.65
C MET A 11 2.12 -5.40 -16.88
N ASP A 12 2.49 -4.30 -17.55
CA ASP A 12 2.97 -3.04 -16.97
C ASP A 12 1.87 -2.31 -16.17
N TYR A 13 1.31 -3.02 -15.20
CA TYR A 13 0.20 -2.65 -14.36
C TYR A 13 0.64 -1.47 -13.53
N SER A 14 1.91 -1.38 -13.12
CA SER A 14 2.51 -0.20 -12.49
C SER A 14 2.41 1.04 -13.37
N SER A 15 2.74 0.96 -14.67
CA SER A 15 2.59 2.10 -15.58
C SER A 15 1.12 2.41 -15.87
N MET A 16 0.29 1.38 -16.01
CA MET A 16 -1.15 1.55 -16.21
C MET A 16 -1.81 2.19 -14.99
N LEU A 17 -1.41 1.79 -13.77
CA LEU A 17 -1.86 2.35 -12.51
C LEU A 17 -1.41 3.79 -12.38
N SER A 18 -0.16 4.10 -12.73
CA SER A 18 0.37 5.47 -12.68
C SER A 18 -0.38 6.40 -13.66
N ASN A 19 -0.70 5.91 -14.86
CA ASN A 19 -1.49 6.65 -15.83
C ASN A 19 -2.96 6.81 -15.37
N LEU A 20 -3.56 5.74 -14.85
CA LEU A 20 -4.90 5.80 -14.25
C LEU A 20 -4.92 6.70 -13.03
N LEU A 21 -3.87 6.74 -12.22
CA LEU A 21 -3.82 7.57 -11.01
C LEU A 21 -3.90 9.05 -11.36
N PHE A 22 -3.28 9.45 -12.47
CA PHE A 22 -3.35 10.81 -12.99
C PHE A 22 -4.74 11.15 -13.57
N ASN A 23 -5.36 10.22 -14.30
CA ASN A 23 -6.61 10.48 -15.02
C ASN A 23 -7.90 10.11 -14.24
N ASN A 24 -7.83 9.08 -13.41
CA ASN A 24 -8.92 8.38 -12.70
C ASN A 24 -8.37 7.62 -11.45
N PRO A 25 -8.07 8.32 -10.35
CA PRO A 25 -7.50 7.70 -9.13
C PRO A 25 -8.42 6.63 -8.51
N GLN A 26 -9.74 6.80 -8.60
CA GLN A 26 -10.70 5.81 -8.12
C GLN A 26 -10.57 4.47 -8.87
N GLY A 27 -10.40 4.52 -10.19
CA GLY A 27 -10.23 3.33 -11.03
C GLY A 27 -8.86 2.69 -10.82
N ALA A 28 -7.82 3.49 -10.57
CA ALA A 28 -6.50 2.99 -10.18
C ALA A 28 -6.59 2.17 -8.88
N LEU A 29 -7.35 2.65 -7.89
CA LEU A 29 -7.54 1.96 -6.61
C LEU A 29 -8.28 0.62 -6.78
N ASP A 30 -9.37 0.61 -7.53
CA ASP A 30 -10.14 -0.62 -7.79
C ASP A 30 -9.30 -1.67 -8.51
N LEU A 31 -8.56 -1.24 -9.54
CA LEU A 31 -7.62 -2.10 -10.27
C LEU A 31 -6.53 -2.64 -9.34
N ALA A 32 -5.91 -1.79 -8.51
CA ALA A 32 -4.89 -2.20 -7.57
C ALA A 32 -5.43 -3.29 -6.62
N LYS A 33 -6.63 -3.07 -6.06
CA LYS A 33 -7.31 -4.04 -5.20
C LYS A 33 -7.60 -5.36 -5.90
N GLY A 34 -8.04 -5.32 -7.16
CA GLY A 34 -8.25 -6.53 -7.95
C GLY A 34 -6.96 -7.31 -8.21
N LEU A 35 -5.86 -6.59 -8.52
CA LEU A 35 -4.56 -7.20 -8.84
C LEU A 35 -3.85 -7.78 -7.61
N VAL A 36 -4.03 -7.19 -6.42
CA VAL A 36 -3.47 -7.74 -5.17
C VAL A 36 -4.26 -8.94 -4.66
N ASN A 37 -5.56 -9.04 -4.97
CA ASN A 37 -6.42 -10.17 -4.60
C ASN A 37 -6.53 -11.23 -5.72
N ALA A 38 -5.72 -11.16 -6.77
CA ALA A 38 -5.78 -12.12 -7.87
C ALA A 38 -5.52 -13.56 -7.38
N GLU A 39 -6.24 -14.55 -7.95
CA GLU A 39 -6.24 -15.96 -7.50
C GLU A 39 -4.87 -16.66 -7.58
N GLY A 40 -3.86 -16.04 -8.20
CA GLY A 40 -2.46 -16.51 -8.26
C GLY A 40 -1.49 -15.81 -7.31
N GLY A 41 -1.99 -14.93 -6.43
CA GLY A 41 -1.19 -14.04 -5.61
C GLY A 41 -1.07 -12.63 -6.22
N PRO A 42 -0.45 -11.68 -5.48
CA PRO A 42 -0.35 -10.30 -5.91
C PRO A 42 0.42 -10.18 -7.23
N LEU A 43 -0.29 -9.77 -8.28
CA LEU A 43 0.30 -9.52 -9.62
C LEU A 43 1.06 -8.20 -9.68
N ILE A 44 0.86 -7.34 -8.68
CA ILE A 44 1.50 -6.04 -8.52
C ILE A 44 2.29 -5.98 -7.22
N ASP A 45 3.35 -5.18 -7.25
CA ASP A 45 4.11 -4.89 -6.06
C ASP A 45 3.36 -3.87 -5.18
N ILE A 46 3.04 -4.28 -3.95
CA ILE A 46 2.26 -3.49 -3.00
C ILE A 46 3.00 -2.20 -2.64
N GLN A 47 4.34 -2.26 -2.51
CA GLN A 47 5.16 -1.10 -2.18
C GLN A 47 5.17 -0.09 -3.31
N GLN A 48 5.51 -0.53 -4.53
CA GLN A 48 5.54 0.39 -5.68
C GLN A 48 4.18 1.02 -5.94
N THR A 49 3.11 0.24 -5.81
CA THR A 49 1.74 0.73 -5.98
C THR A 49 1.43 1.81 -4.93
N ALA A 50 1.73 1.54 -3.66
CA ALA A 50 1.53 2.52 -2.60
C ALA A 50 2.35 3.80 -2.79
N GLU A 51 3.61 3.68 -3.23
CA GLU A 51 4.46 4.83 -3.54
C GLU A 51 3.91 5.66 -4.71
N ALA A 52 3.33 5.02 -5.73
CA ALA A 52 2.67 5.74 -6.83
C ALA A 52 1.50 6.59 -6.33
N PHE A 53 0.60 6.01 -5.51
CA PHE A 53 -0.51 6.76 -4.90
C PHE A 53 0.00 7.91 -4.01
N LEU A 54 1.02 7.65 -3.19
CA LEU A 54 1.63 8.65 -2.32
C LEU A 54 2.26 9.80 -3.12
N SER A 55 2.91 9.49 -4.25
CA SER A 55 3.49 10.48 -5.17
C SER A 55 2.44 11.39 -5.80
N SER A 56 1.18 10.97 -5.85
CA SER A 56 0.05 11.81 -6.29
C SER A 56 -0.68 12.50 -5.14
N ASN A 57 -0.06 12.55 -3.95
CA ASN A 57 -0.66 13.05 -2.70
C ASN A 57 -1.95 12.30 -2.28
N ARG A 58 -2.20 11.10 -2.78
CA ARG A 58 -3.41 10.31 -2.52
C ARG A 58 -3.23 9.38 -1.32
N VAL A 59 -2.98 9.95 -0.15
CA VAL A 59 -2.75 9.17 1.08
C VAL A 59 -3.96 8.28 1.40
N GLN A 60 -5.18 8.78 1.29
CA GLN A 60 -6.40 8.03 1.62
C GLN A 60 -6.59 6.77 0.76
N GLU A 61 -6.47 6.90 -0.57
CA GLU A 61 -6.54 5.76 -1.48
C GLU A 61 -5.38 4.77 -1.25
N THR A 62 -4.16 5.29 -1.00
CA THR A 62 -2.99 4.47 -0.66
C THR A 62 -3.30 3.58 0.54
N THR A 63 -3.88 4.17 1.57
CA THR A 63 -4.26 3.48 2.80
C THR A 63 -5.32 2.43 2.52
N ALA A 64 -6.40 2.77 1.81
CA ALA A 64 -7.46 1.81 1.49
C ALA A 64 -6.95 0.60 0.68
N PHE A 65 -5.98 0.82 -0.22
CA PHE A 65 -5.30 -0.24 -0.95
C PHE A 65 -4.45 -1.10 -0.02
N LEU A 66 -3.55 -0.47 0.74
CA LEU A 66 -2.66 -1.18 1.64
C LEU A 66 -3.43 -1.95 2.72
N LEU A 67 -4.54 -1.45 3.24
CA LEU A 67 -5.36 -2.18 4.21
C LEU A 67 -5.94 -3.47 3.62
N GLU A 68 -6.35 -3.45 2.36
CA GLU A 68 -6.82 -4.65 1.65
C GLU A 68 -5.67 -5.62 1.41
N ALA A 69 -4.51 -5.11 1.00
CA ALA A 69 -3.31 -5.89 0.73
C ALA A 69 -2.69 -6.52 2.00
N LEU A 70 -2.83 -5.83 3.14
CA LEU A 70 -2.21 -6.18 4.42
C LEU A 70 -3.18 -6.87 5.39
N LYS A 71 -4.42 -7.16 4.96
CA LYS A 71 -5.44 -7.80 5.79
C LYS A 71 -5.03 -9.18 6.33
N ASP A 72 -4.17 -9.89 5.60
CA ASP A 72 -3.60 -11.18 6.02
C ASP A 72 -2.58 -11.08 7.15
N ASN A 73 -2.25 -9.87 7.58
CA ASN A 73 -1.35 -9.55 8.68
C ASN A 73 -0.01 -10.30 8.68
N LYS A 74 0.53 -10.61 7.50
CA LYS A 74 1.80 -11.32 7.34
C LYS A 74 2.96 -10.52 7.92
N SER A 75 3.83 -11.19 8.67
CA SER A 75 5.05 -10.59 9.23
C SER A 75 6.02 -10.08 8.16
N GLU A 76 6.00 -10.67 6.96
CA GLU A 76 6.77 -10.17 5.80
C GLU A 76 6.39 -8.74 5.41
N HIS A 77 5.16 -8.33 5.72
CA HIS A 77 4.67 -6.99 5.46
C HIS A 77 4.71 -6.08 6.69
N ALA A 78 5.33 -6.48 7.80
CA ALA A 78 5.44 -5.68 9.03
C ALA A 78 5.98 -4.25 8.77
N TYR A 79 6.97 -4.14 7.89
CA TYR A 79 7.52 -2.86 7.47
C TYR A 79 6.48 -1.99 6.74
N LEU A 80 5.64 -2.60 5.90
CA LEU A 80 4.56 -1.93 5.18
C LEU A 80 3.49 -1.41 6.12
N GLN A 81 3.15 -2.19 7.16
CA GLN A 81 2.19 -1.80 8.18
C GLN A 81 2.67 -0.55 8.95
N THR A 82 3.96 -0.54 9.30
CA THR A 82 4.60 0.60 9.97
C THR A 82 4.63 1.82 9.06
N LYS A 83 5.09 1.66 7.81
CA LYS A 83 5.07 2.74 6.83
C LYS A 83 3.67 3.30 6.65
N LEU A 84 2.65 2.45 6.46
CA LEU A 84 1.25 2.86 6.30
C LEU A 84 0.80 3.78 7.43
N LEU A 85 1.02 3.39 8.68
CA LEU A 85 0.61 4.22 9.81
C LEU A 85 1.41 5.53 9.84
N GLU A 86 2.71 5.48 9.55
CA GLU A 86 3.57 6.66 9.44
C GLU A 86 3.09 7.66 8.37
N ILE A 87 2.85 7.22 7.12
CA ILE A 87 2.36 8.10 6.06
C ILE A 87 0.97 8.66 6.34
N ASN A 88 0.11 7.95 7.08
CA ASN A 88 -1.21 8.48 7.46
C ASN A 88 -1.09 9.53 8.58
N LEU A 89 -0.26 9.27 9.60
CA LEU A 89 -0.03 10.20 10.69
C LEU A 89 0.62 11.49 10.20
N ILE A 90 1.68 11.38 9.38
CA ILE A 90 2.40 12.53 8.83
C ILE A 90 1.62 13.22 7.71
N GLY A 91 0.88 12.44 6.90
CA GLY A 91 0.13 12.93 5.75
C GLY A 91 -1.18 13.65 6.07
N GLY A 92 -1.47 13.92 7.35
CA GLY A 92 -2.68 14.65 7.76
C GLY A 92 -3.95 13.79 7.80
N ALA A 93 -3.80 12.46 7.89
CA ALA A 93 -4.90 11.51 8.08
C ALA A 93 -4.79 10.73 9.41
N PRO A 94 -4.58 11.39 10.57
CA PRO A 94 -4.43 10.70 11.85
C PRO A 94 -5.69 9.90 12.24
N GLN A 95 -6.89 10.37 11.86
CA GLN A 95 -8.14 9.64 12.11
C GLN A 95 -8.18 8.27 11.41
N VAL A 96 -7.53 8.14 10.25
CA VAL A 96 -7.49 6.87 9.53
C VAL A 96 -6.52 5.94 10.23
N ALA A 97 -5.34 6.43 10.63
CA ALA A 97 -4.38 5.67 11.41
C ALA A 97 -5.00 5.15 12.72
N ASP A 98 -5.72 6.00 13.46
CA ASP A 98 -6.42 5.60 14.69
C ASP A 98 -7.47 4.51 14.42
N ALA A 99 -8.32 4.69 13.40
CA ALA A 99 -9.33 3.70 13.03
C ALA A 99 -8.71 2.33 12.70
N ILE A 100 -7.56 2.31 12.01
CA ILE A 100 -6.84 1.07 11.67
C ILE A 100 -6.31 0.39 12.94
N MET A 101 -5.76 1.16 13.86
CA MET A 101 -5.26 0.67 15.14
C MET A 101 -6.41 0.11 16.00
N GLN A 102 -7.56 0.80 16.02
CA GLN A 102 -8.79 0.36 16.69
C GLN A 102 -9.35 -0.93 16.08
N GLN A 103 -9.27 -1.07 14.76
CA GLN A 103 -9.78 -2.25 14.05
C GLN A 103 -8.92 -3.50 14.30
N GLY A 104 -7.67 -3.34 14.75
CA GLY A 104 -6.79 -4.47 15.13
C GLY A 104 -6.30 -5.32 13.95
N ILE A 105 -6.46 -4.84 12.72
CA ILE A 105 -6.07 -5.54 11.48
C ILE A 105 -4.55 -5.58 11.27
N LEU A 106 -3.81 -4.64 11.86
CA LEU A 106 -2.37 -4.59 11.84
C LEU A 106 -1.84 -4.95 13.23
N THR A 107 -1.05 -6.02 13.38
CA THR A 107 -0.41 -6.35 14.67
C THR A 107 1.11 -6.40 14.64
N GLN A 108 1.70 -6.43 13.44
CA GLN A 108 3.13 -6.65 13.21
C GLN A 108 3.91 -5.33 13.03
N TYR A 109 3.23 -4.18 13.08
CA TYR A 109 3.89 -2.88 12.95
C TYR A 109 4.71 -2.51 14.19
N ASP A 110 5.65 -1.58 14.01
CA ASP A 110 6.50 -1.06 15.08
C ASP A 110 5.70 -0.11 15.99
N ARG A 111 5.12 -0.67 17.05
CA ARG A 111 4.31 0.07 18.04
C ARG A 111 5.05 1.26 18.68
N PRO A 112 6.30 1.13 19.17
CA PRO A 112 6.97 2.27 19.81
C PRO A 112 7.26 3.40 18.81
N HIS A 113 7.55 3.09 17.55
CA HIS A 113 7.73 4.11 16.51
C HIS A 113 6.43 4.86 16.20
N ILE A 114 5.32 4.13 15.99
CA ILE A 114 4.02 4.74 15.71
C ILE A 114 3.48 5.54 16.90
N ALA A 115 3.66 5.05 18.13
CA ALA A 115 3.28 5.79 19.34
C ALA A 115 3.97 7.16 19.39
N LYS A 116 5.28 7.19 19.14
CA LYS A 116 6.06 8.44 19.12
C LYS A 116 5.62 9.42 18.02
N LEU A 117 5.14 8.91 16.88
CA LEU A 117 4.58 9.72 15.81
C LEU A 117 3.19 10.26 16.15
N CYS A 118 2.38 9.49 16.89
CA CYS A 118 1.07 9.92 17.36
C CYS A 118 1.14 10.98 18.47
N GLU A 119 2.23 11.01 19.24
CA GLU A 119 2.47 11.99 20.32
C GLU A 119 3.03 13.33 19.82
N ARG A 120 3.33 13.48 18.52
CA ARG A 120 3.86 14.70 17.90
C ARG A 120 2.78 15.53 17.25
#